data_AF-A0A942PEQ5-F1
#
_entry.id   AF-A0A942PEQ5-F1
#
_cell.length_a   1.000
_cell.length_b   1.000
_cell.length_c   1.000
_cell.angle_alpha   90.00
_cell.angle_beta   90.00
_cell.angle_gamma   90.00
#
_symmetry.space_group_name_H-M   'P 1'
#
loop_
_entity.id
_entity.type
_entity.pdbx_description
1 polymer ?
#
loop_
_entity_poly.entity_id
_entity_poly.type
_entity_poly.pdbx_seq_one_letter_code
_entity_poly.pdbx_strand_id
1 'polypeptide(L)' 'MDACPGRLNQVALYITRSGVFYGQCSELCGVNHAFMPIVVEAINITN' A
#
# COMPACT_ATOMS: atom_id res chain seq x y z
N MET A 1 9.01 -0.96 -0.25
CA MET A 1 9.21 -0.74 -1.69
C MET A 1 9.00 0.73 -1.91
N ASP A 2 9.99 1.37 -2.51
CA ASP A 2 10.04 2.83 -2.52
C ASP A 2 9.35 3.38 -3.77
N ALA A 3 8.74 4.54 -3.63
CA ALA A 3 8.20 5.32 -4.73
C ALA A 3 9.27 6.31 -5.22
N CYS A 4 10.14 5.85 -6.14
CA CYS A 4 11.20 6.70 -6.71
C CYS A 4 10.71 7.39 -8.00
N PRO A 5 10.77 8.73 -8.10
CA PRO A 5 10.41 9.43 -9.34
C PRO A 5 11.19 8.93 -10.55
N GLY A 6 10.52 8.69 -11.67
CA GLY A 6 11.13 8.22 -12.91
C GLY A 6 11.45 6.71 -12.96
N ARG A 7 11.09 5.93 -11.92
CA ARG A 7 11.26 4.47 -11.89
C ARG A 7 9.93 3.77 -11.63
N LEU A 8 9.59 2.79 -12.46
CA LEU A 8 8.47 1.88 -12.23
C LEU A 8 8.96 0.62 -11.51
N ASN A 9 8.65 0.52 -10.22
CA ASN A 9 8.92 -0.68 -9.43
C ASN A 9 7.67 -1.59 -9.46
N GLN A 10 7.83 -2.92 -9.39
CA GLN A 10 6.73 -3.90 -9.35
C GLN A 10 6.82 -4.78 -8.09
N VAL A 11 5.67 -5.09 -7.48
CA VAL A 11 5.54 -6.09 -6.41
C VAL A 11 4.28 -6.92 -6.65
N ALA A 12 4.34 -8.21 -6.34
CA ALA A 12 3.18 -9.09 -6.39
C ALA A 12 2.51 -9.13 -5.00
N LEU A 13 1.19 -9.06 -4.98
CA LEU A 13 0.38 -9.14 -3.76
C LEU A 13 -0.55 -10.35 -3.88
N TYR A 14 -0.48 -11.25 -2.91
CA TYR A 14 -1.39 -12.40 -2.80
C TYR A 14 -1.99 -12.42 -1.40
N ILE A 15 -3.30 -12.16 -1.32
CA ILE A 15 -4.03 -12.09 -0.05
C ILE A 15 -4.85 -13.37 0.13
N THR A 16 -4.62 -14.07 1.24
CA THR A 16 -5.24 -15.37 1.55
C THR A 16 -6.57 -15.28 2.31
N ARG A 17 -6.88 -14.11 2.88
CA ARG A 17 -8.08 -13.88 3.68
C ARG A 17 -8.70 -12.53 3.37
N SER A 18 -10.02 -12.48 3.32
CA SER A 18 -10.76 -11.22 3.23
C SER A 18 -10.50 -10.35 4.47
N GLY A 19 -10.46 -9.04 4.30
CA GLY A 19 -10.26 -8.09 5.38
C GLY A 19 -9.67 -6.75 4.94
N VAL A 20 -9.47 -5.86 5.91
CA VAL A 20 -8.88 -4.54 5.72
C VAL A 20 -7.47 -4.51 6.30
N PHE A 21 -6.49 -4.14 5.48
CA PHE A 21 -5.08 -4.07 5.85
C PHE A 21 -4.62 -2.62 5.82
N TYR A 22 -3.88 -2.20 6.85
CA TYR A 22 -3.39 -0.84 7.02
C TYR A 22 -1.87 -0.79 6.89
N GLY A 23 -1.38 0.24 6.22
CA GLY A 23 0.04 0.57 6.10
C GLY A 23 0.27 2.07 6.28
N GLN A 24 1.54 2.45 6.42
CA GLN A 24 1.99 3.83 6.53
C GLN A 24 3.16 4.06 5.56
N CYS A 25 3.39 5.31 5.19
CA CYS A 25 4.60 5.68 4.48
C CYS A 25 5.83 5.30 5.30
N SER A 26 6.81 4.66 4.67
CA SER A 26 8.04 4.17 5.33
C SER A 26 9.29 4.95 4.94
N GLU A 27 9.14 6.05 4.20
CA GLU A 27 10.23 6.92 3.75
C GLU A 27 9.89 8.37 4.09
N LEU A 28 10.80 9.09 4.75
CA LEU A 28 10.57 10.47 5.15
C LEU A 28 10.39 11.34 3.89
N CYS A 29 9.17 11.82 3.66
CA CYS A 29 8.78 12.49 2.41
C CYS A 29 8.30 13.93 2.57
N GLY A 30 8.45 14.53 3.77
CA GLY A 30 8.09 15.91 4.06
C GLY A 30 7.26 16.07 5.34
N VAL A 31 6.70 17.26 5.55
CA VAL A 31 6.00 17.64 6.80
C VAL A 31 4.81 16.72 7.10
N ASN A 32 4.13 16.24 6.06
CA ASN A 32 2.95 15.39 6.20
C ASN A 32 3.25 13.89 6.16
N HIS A 33 4.52 13.48 6.34
CA HIS A 33 4.95 12.09 6.25
C HIS A 33 4.13 11.12 7.14
N ALA A 34 3.73 11.54 8.34
CA ALA A 34 2.92 10.74 9.25
C ALA A 34 1.41 10.71 8.92
N PHE A 35 0.95 11.53 7.97
CA PHE A 35 -0.47 11.72 7.67
C PHE A 35 -0.87 11.18 6.28
N MET A 36 -0.12 10.21 5.77
CA MET A 36 -0.38 9.56 4.48
C MET A 36 -0.51 8.03 4.63
N PRO A 37 -1.65 7.55 5.18
CA PRO A 37 -1.91 6.14 5.37
C PRO A 37 -2.20 5.42 4.05
N ILE A 38 -2.04 4.09 4.05
CA ILE A 38 -2.43 3.19 2.96
C ILE A 38 -3.44 2.19 3.52
N VAL A 39 -4.53 1.95 2.78
CA VAL A 39 -5.55 0.95 3.13
C VAL A 39 -5.79 0.04 1.94
N VAL A 40 -5.78 -1.27 2.17
CA VAL A 40 -6.12 -2.29 1.18
C VAL A 40 -7.27 -3.11 1.71
N GLU A 41 -8.36 -3.16 0.95
CA GLU A 41 -9.51 -4.02 1.24
C GLU A 41 -9.49 -5.23 0.31
N ALA A 42 -9.48 -6.42 0.90
CA ALA A 42 -9.62 -7.69 0.19
C ALA A 42 -11.03 -8.23 0.38
N ILE A 43 -11.77 -8.29 -0.73
CA ILE A 43 -13.11 -8.86 -0.80
C ILE A 43 -13.08 -10.20 -1.52
N ASN A 44 -14.10 -11.03 -1.27
CA ASN A 44 -14.31 -12.23 -2.07
C ASN A 44 -14.82 -11.83 -3.45
N ILE A 45 -14.37 -12.55 -4.48
CA ILE A 45 -14.91 -12.41 -5.83
C ILE A 45 -16.32 -12.99 -5.83
N THR A 46 -17.32 -12.13 -6.06
CA THR A 46 -18.69 -12.55 -6.35
C THR A 46 -18.83 -12.72 -7.86
N ASN A 47 -19.36 -13.86 -8.30
CA ASN A 47 -19.70 -14.13 -9.70
C ASN A 47 -21.09 -13.58 -10.04
#